data_AF-A0A9E2JD02-F1
#
_entry.id   AF-A0A9E2JD02-F1
#
_cell.length_a   1.000
_cell.length_b   1.000
_cell.length_c   1.000
_cell.angle_alpha   90.00
_cell.angle_beta   90.00
_cell.angle_gamma   90.00
#
_symmetry.space_group_name_H-M   'P 1'
#
loop_
_entity.id
_entity.type
_entity.pdbx_description
1 polymer ?
#
loop_
_entity_poly.entity_id
_entity_poly.type
_entity_poly.pdbx_seq_one_letter_code
_entity_poly.pdbx_strand_id
1 'polypeptide(L)'
;MTYPNYQDIEVPLLVEIYKRGGKVRPSERGGYPKDIYETMADFFQLSKEERERDIEVGGKVEPKWNNMVRWARRKLKDNGYLVSPSKHGVWEISDEGKVHVENLIKNRKI
;
A
#
# COMPACT_ATOMS: atom_id res chain seq x y z
N MET A 1 -3.91 3.86 20.02
CA MET A 1 -4.70 3.10 19.04
C MET A 1 -3.94 1.81 18.72
N THR A 2 -4.55 0.90 17.96
CA THR A 2 -3.92 -0.34 17.52
C THR A 2 -3.76 -0.24 16.00
N TYR A 3 -2.65 -0.74 15.45
CA TYR A 3 -2.48 -0.82 13.99
C TYR A 3 -3.70 -1.46 13.31
N PRO A 4 -4.05 -1.04 12.07
CA PRO A 4 -5.08 -1.71 11.30
C PRO A 4 -4.73 -3.18 11.05
N ASN A 5 -5.72 -4.02 10.75
CA ASN A 5 -5.45 -5.36 10.28
C ASN A 5 -4.82 -5.27 8.87
N TYR A 6 -3.93 -6.21 8.52
CA TYR A 6 -3.31 -6.28 7.20
C TYR A 6 -4.35 -6.27 6.08
N GLN A 7 -5.48 -6.96 6.28
CA GLN A 7 -6.58 -7.03 5.31
C GLN A 7 -7.23 -5.67 5.06
N ASP A 8 -7.27 -4.80 6.06
CA ASP A 8 -7.86 -3.45 5.93
C ASP A 8 -6.99 -2.55 5.06
N ILE A 9 -5.68 -2.84 4.95
CA ILE A 9 -4.71 -2.05 4.18
C ILE A 9 -4.82 -2.33 2.68
N GLU A 10 -5.23 -3.54 2.29
CA GLU A 10 -5.19 -4.00 0.89
C GLU A 10 -5.99 -3.09 -0.06
N VAL A 11 -7.26 -2.83 0.28
CA VAL A 11 -8.15 -2.02 -0.57
C VAL A 11 -7.69 -0.56 -0.66
N PRO A 12 -7.44 0.17 0.45
CA PRO A 12 -6.94 1.54 0.38
C PRO A 12 -5.59 1.64 -0.35
N LEU A 13 -4.72 0.62 -0.21
CA LEU A 13 -3.44 0.59 -0.93
C LEU A 13 -3.64 0.45 -2.43
N LEU A 14 -4.53 -0.45 -2.87
CA LEU A 14 -4.84 -0.62 -4.29
C LEU A 14 -5.43 0.66 -4.90
N VAL A 15 -6.34 1.31 -4.17
CA VAL A 15 -6.92 2.61 -4.54
C VAL A 15 -5.84 3.68 -4.66
N GLU A 16 -4.90 3.76 -3.71
CA GLU A 16 -3.84 4.75 -3.74
C GLU A 16 -2.89 4.54 -4.94
N ILE A 17 -2.48 3.29 -5.21
CA ILE A 17 -1.67 2.98 -6.40
C ILE A 17 -2.39 3.39 -7.68
N TYR A 18 -3.70 3.10 -7.78
CA TYR A 18 -4.52 3.48 -8.93
C TYR A 18 -4.61 5.01 -9.10
N LYS A 19 -4.88 5.75 -8.02
CA LYS A 19 -4.92 7.23 -8.01
C LYS A 19 -3.62 7.85 -8.50
N ARG A 20 -2.48 7.20 -8.23
CA ARG A 20 -1.14 7.60 -8.69
C ARG A 20 -0.81 7.17 -10.12
N GLY A 21 -1.80 6.80 -10.93
CA GLY A 21 -1.62 6.38 -12.32
C GLY A 21 -1.30 4.89 -12.48
N GLY A 22 -1.51 4.10 -11.43
CA GLY A 22 -1.37 2.64 -11.49
C GLY A 22 0.07 2.11 -11.42
N LYS A 23 1.08 2.99 -11.32
CA LYS A 23 2.49 2.59 -11.27
C LYS A 23 3.30 3.51 -10.38
N VAL A 24 3.95 2.93 -9.37
CA VAL A 24 4.60 3.69 -8.29
C VAL A 24 5.87 3.01 -7.81
N ARG A 25 6.77 3.81 -7.23
CA ARG A 25 7.78 3.31 -6.29
C ARG A 25 7.36 3.80 -4.90
N PRO A 26 7.16 2.91 -3.91
CA PRO A 26 6.41 3.24 -2.70
C PRO A 26 7.08 4.29 -1.81
N SER A 27 8.41 4.39 -1.86
CA SER A 27 9.21 5.41 -1.16
C SER A 27 9.42 6.69 -1.98
N GLU A 28 8.86 6.77 -3.18
CA GLU A 28 8.93 7.96 -4.01
C GLU A 28 7.59 8.68 -4.03
N ARG A 29 7.66 10.01 -4.06
CA ARG A 29 6.46 10.86 -4.07
C ARG A 29 5.76 10.86 -5.42
N GLY A 30 6.49 10.77 -6.53
CA GLY A 30 5.90 10.73 -7.87
C GLY A 30 4.96 11.90 -8.20
N GLY A 31 5.26 13.11 -7.69
CA GLY A 31 4.43 14.30 -7.87
C GLY A 31 3.39 14.55 -6.76
N TYR A 32 3.27 13.65 -5.78
CA TYR A 32 2.37 13.80 -4.63
C TYR A 32 3.09 14.44 -3.42
N PRO A 33 2.37 15.04 -2.46
CA PRO A 33 3.00 15.63 -1.27
C PRO A 33 3.75 14.62 -0.38
N LYS A 34 3.31 13.35 -0.41
CA LYS A 34 3.74 12.27 0.49
C LYS A 34 3.97 10.98 -0.29
N ASP A 35 4.87 10.13 0.19
CA ASP A 35 5.04 8.79 -0.36
C ASP A 35 3.85 7.87 0.03
N ILE A 36 3.84 6.61 -0.42
CA ILE A 36 2.72 5.71 -0.11
C ILE A 36 2.67 5.39 1.39
N TYR A 37 3.80 5.21 2.06
CA TYR A 37 3.82 4.87 3.48
C TYR A 37 3.25 6.01 4.31
N GLU A 38 3.63 7.25 4.01
CA GLU A 38 3.12 8.46 4.67
C GLU A 38 1.63 8.69 4.38
N THR A 39 1.20 8.59 3.12
CA THR A 39 -0.21 8.76 2.76
C THR A 39 -1.11 7.72 3.43
N MET A 40 -0.67 6.46 3.44
CA MET A 40 -1.43 5.39 4.08
C MET A 40 -1.42 5.53 5.60
N ALA A 41 -0.33 6.00 6.21
CA ALA A 41 -0.27 6.28 7.65
C ALA A 41 -1.26 7.39 8.04
N ASP A 42 -1.41 8.43 7.21
CA ASP A 42 -2.42 9.47 7.40
C ASP A 42 -3.84 8.92 7.27
N PHE A 43 -4.09 8.10 6.24
CA PHE A 43 -5.39 7.48 6.00
C PHE A 43 -5.88 6.66 7.21
N PHE A 44 -4.96 5.92 7.84
CA PHE A 44 -5.24 5.15 9.06
C PHE A 44 -5.02 5.92 10.37
N GLN A 45 -4.73 7.22 10.29
CA GLN A 45 -4.55 8.11 11.45
C GLN A 45 -3.51 7.58 12.46
N LEU A 46 -2.41 6.99 11.96
CA LEU A 46 -1.37 6.44 12.82
C LEU A 46 -0.71 7.54 13.65
N SER A 47 -0.50 7.27 14.93
CA SER A 47 0.24 8.15 15.84
C SER A 47 1.71 8.23 15.46
N LYS A 48 2.43 9.20 16.03
CA LYS A 48 3.87 9.33 15.82
C LYS A 48 4.60 8.06 16.27
N GLU A 49 4.24 7.52 17.43
CA GLU A 49 4.82 6.29 17.98
C GLU A 49 4.54 5.09 17.08
N GLU A 50 3.38 5.02 16.41
CA GLU A 50 3.06 3.95 15.47
C GLU A 50 3.79 4.11 14.13
N ARG A 51 4.07 5.33 13.70
CA ARG A 51 4.87 5.59 12.49
C ARG A 51 6.35 5.26 12.70
N GLU A 52 6.87 5.52 13.90
CA GLU A 52 8.29 5.38 14.25
C GLU A 52 8.63 4.02 14.91
N ARG A 53 7.64 3.18 15.20
CA ARG A 53 7.89 1.87 15.80
C ARG A 53 8.57 0.93 14.82
N ASP A 54 9.76 0.49 15.22
CA ASP A 54 10.49 -0.55 14.55
C ASP A 54 10.15 -1.96 15.06
N ILE A 55 10.45 -2.96 14.23
CA ILE A 55 10.40 -4.39 14.56
C ILE A 55 11.68 -5.06 14.08
N GLU A 56 12.03 -6.17 14.71
CA GLU A 56 13.09 -7.04 14.23
C GLU A 56 12.51 -8.18 13.37
N VAL A 57 12.97 -8.29 12.13
CA VAL A 57 12.57 -9.34 11.20
C VAL A 57 13.83 -9.95 10.58
N GLY A 58 14.12 -11.20 10.92
CA GLY A 58 15.27 -11.93 10.37
C GLY A 58 16.63 -11.27 10.68
N GLY A 59 16.79 -10.74 11.90
CA GLY A 59 18.03 -10.08 12.34
C GLY A 59 18.24 -8.68 11.79
N LYS A 60 17.20 -8.07 11.19
CA LYS A 60 17.22 -6.68 10.72
C LYS A 60 16.11 -5.89 11.38
N VAL A 61 16.43 -4.66 11.77
CA VAL A 61 15.45 -3.69 12.27
C VAL A 61 14.83 -2.97 11.07
N GLU A 62 13.51 -2.93 11.01
CA GLU A 62 12.77 -2.19 9.99
C GLU A 62 11.49 -1.56 10.54
N PRO A 63 11.00 -0.46 9.95
CA PRO A 63 9.75 0.16 10.38
C PRO A 63 8.59 -0.80 10.25
N LYS A 64 7.88 -1.03 11.35
CA LYS A 64 6.75 -1.96 11.42
C LYS A 64 5.70 -1.61 10.38
N TRP A 65 5.37 -0.32 10.25
CA TRP A 65 4.37 0.15 9.31
C TRP A 65 4.72 -0.21 7.86
N ASN A 66 5.97 0.01 7.46
CA ASN A 66 6.41 -0.29 6.10
C ASN A 66 6.41 -1.79 5.81
N ASN A 67 6.68 -2.62 6.82
CA ASN A 67 6.50 -4.08 6.73
C ASN A 67 5.02 -4.45 6.50
N MET A 68 4.09 -3.86 7.27
CA MET A 68 2.65 -4.11 7.11
C MET A 68 2.13 -3.76 5.70
N VAL A 69 2.49 -2.58 5.18
CA VAL A 69 2.10 -2.17 3.83
C VAL A 69 2.69 -3.09 2.76
N ARG A 70 3.94 -3.58 2.94
CA ARG A 70 4.54 -4.57 2.04
C ARG A 70 3.82 -5.92 2.07
N TRP A 71 3.32 -6.34 3.22
CA TRP A 71 2.48 -7.55 3.32
C TRP A 71 1.14 -7.39 2.62
N ALA A 72 0.47 -6.25 2.78
CA ALA A 72 -0.75 -5.95 2.04
C ALA A 72 -0.50 -5.96 0.53
N ARG A 73 0.60 -5.34 0.08
CA ARG A 73 1.05 -5.41 -1.32
C ARG A 73 1.26 -6.85 -1.79
N ARG A 74 1.86 -7.71 -0.96
CA ARG A 74 2.06 -9.13 -1.30
C ARG A 74 0.72 -9.82 -1.52
N LYS A 75 -0.29 -9.57 -0.67
CA LYS A 75 -1.64 -10.12 -0.84
C LYS A 75 -2.32 -9.64 -2.12
N LEU A 76 -2.23 -8.34 -2.44
CA LEU A 76 -2.73 -7.82 -3.72
C LEU A 76 -2.06 -8.50 -4.93
N LYS A 77 -0.75 -8.76 -4.86
CA LYS A 77 -0.03 -9.50 -5.90
C LYS A 77 -0.50 -10.96 -5.98
N ASP A 78 -0.62 -11.63 -4.84
CA ASP A 78 -1.06 -13.03 -4.77
C ASP A 78 -2.51 -13.20 -5.28
N ASN A 79 -3.34 -12.16 -5.14
CA ASN A 79 -4.71 -12.07 -5.68
C ASN A 79 -4.78 -11.65 -7.16
N GLY A 80 -3.65 -11.42 -7.83
CA GLY A 80 -3.60 -11.04 -9.25
C GLY A 80 -3.89 -9.57 -9.55
N TYR A 81 -3.98 -8.69 -8.54
CA TYR A 81 -4.27 -7.26 -8.73
C TYR A 81 -3.03 -6.41 -9.03
N LEU A 82 -1.83 -6.97 -8.88
CA LEU A 82 -0.58 -6.32 -9.25
C LEU A 82 0.17 -7.15 -10.27
N VAL A 83 0.85 -6.49 -11.19
CA VAL A 83 1.70 -7.12 -12.20
C VAL A 83 2.82 -7.92 -11.55
N SER A 84 3.01 -9.16 -12.01
CA SER A 84 4.07 -10.07 -11.58
C SER A 84 4.56 -10.91 -12.77
N PRO A 85 5.86 -10.84 -13.16
CA PRO A 85 6.91 -10.01 -12.56
C PRO A 85 6.76 -8.52 -12.92
N SER A 86 7.16 -7.64 -12.00
CA SER A 86 7.28 -6.19 -12.26
C SER A 86 8.74 -5.75 -12.12
N LYS A 87 9.06 -4.55 -12.63
CA LYS A 87 10.39 -3.94 -12.49
C LYS A 87 10.75 -3.82 -11.01
N HIS A 88 12.01 -4.06 -10.67
CA HIS A 88 12.48 -4.01 -9.28
C HIS A 88 12.11 -2.69 -8.57
N GLY A 89 11.46 -2.83 -7.42
CA GLY A 89 11.00 -1.71 -6.59
C GLY A 89 9.79 -0.94 -7.12
N VAL A 90 9.18 -1.39 -8.23
CA VAL A 90 7.98 -0.78 -8.81
C VAL A 90 6.75 -1.64 -8.44
N TRP A 91 5.68 -0.98 -8.01
CA TRP A 91 4.37 -1.58 -7.85
C TRP A 91 3.48 -1.08 -8.98
N GLU A 92 2.92 -2.01 -9.74
CA GLU A 92 2.13 -1.73 -10.93
C GLU A 92 0.85 -2.54 -10.86
N ILE A 93 -0.28 -1.86 -11.05
CA ILE A 93 -1.61 -2.47 -11.04
C ILE A 93 -1.81 -3.30 -12.32
N SER A 94 -2.34 -4.51 -12.19
CA SER A 94 -2.73 -5.33 -13.35
C SER A 94 -4.03 -4.81 -13.97
N ASP A 95 -4.41 -5.31 -15.14
CA ASP A 95 -5.68 -4.95 -15.76
C ASP A 95 -6.86 -5.45 -14.91
N GLU A 96 -6.75 -6.65 -14.33
CA GLU A 96 -7.72 -7.17 -13.36
C GLU A 96 -7.81 -6.27 -12.11
N GLY A 97 -6.66 -5.77 -11.63
CA GLY A 97 -6.60 -4.83 -10.51
C GLY A 97 -7.29 -3.50 -10.82
N LYS A 98 -7.12 -2.96 -12.04
CA LYS A 98 -7.82 -1.74 -12.50
C LYS A 98 -9.32 -1.94 -12.53
N VAL A 99 -9.79 -3.04 -13.13
CA VAL A 99 -11.22 -3.35 -13.16
C VAL A 99 -11.78 -3.50 -11.75
N HIS A 100 -11.04 -4.19 -10.86
CA HIS A 100 -11.46 -4.37 -9.48
C HIS A 100 -11.59 -3.04 -8.73
N VAL A 101 -10.57 -2.18 -8.80
CA VAL A 101 -10.58 -0.89 -8.08
C VAL A 101 -11.62 0.09 -8.66
N GLU A 102 -11.82 0.11 -9.97
CA GLU A 102 -12.88 0.91 -10.59
C GLU A 102 -14.27 0.46 -10.11
N ASN A 103 -14.50 -0.84 -10.00
CA ASN A 103 -15.75 -1.37 -9.46
C ASN A 103 -15.94 -1.01 -7.99
N LEU A 104 -14.87 -1.02 -7.18
CA LEU A 104 -14.92 -0.58 -5.78
C LEU A 104 -15.32 0.91 -5.67
N ILE A 105 -14.72 1.77 -6.50
CA ILE A 105 -15.02 3.22 -6.53
C ILE A 105 -16.44 3.50 -7.04
N LYS A 106 -16.92 2.73 -8.03
CA LYS A 106 -18.30 2.89 -8.54
C LYS A 106 -19.35 2.45 -7.52
N ASN A 107 -19.09 1.34 -6.80
CA ASN A 107 -20.06 0.72 -5.90
C ASN A 107 -20.07 1.31 -4.48
N ARG A 108 -18.95 1.92 -4.06
CA ARG A 108 -18.88 2.67 -2.82
C ARG A 108 -18.64 4.13 -3.19
N LYS A 109 -19.58 5.02 -2.86
CA LYS A 109 -19.35 6.47 -2.87
C LYS A 109 -18.30 6.84 -1.80
N ILE A 110 -17.04 6.43 -1.98
CA ILE A 110 -15.86 6.82 -1.19
C ILE A 110 -15.26 8.06 -1.83
#